data_AF-A0A4Q3SP02-F1
#
_entry.id   AF-A0A4Q3SP02-F1
#
_cell.length_a   1.000
_cell.length_b   1.000
_cell.length_c   1.000
_cell.angle_alpha   90.00
_cell.angle_beta   90.00
_cell.angle_gamma   90.00
#
_symmetry.space_group_name_H-M   'P 1'
#
loop_
_entity.id
_entity.type
_entity.pdbx_description
1 polymer ?
#
loop_
_entity_poly.entity_id
_entity_poly.type
_entity_poly.pdbx_seq_one_letter_code
_entity_poly.pdbx_strand_id
1 'polypeptide(L)'
;MKNLIAAGMLALVACGGAGKYSPATDPQDAGREFIRATLDGEHEKARFYLLKDTTNLLLLKQQESNYNQLSGKDKNEFRAASIRPVEIAKVSDSVTTYKYYNTFHNKDTTTIRIIKHNSEWLVDLKSIIKM
;
A
#
# COMPACT_ATOMS: atom_id res chain seq x y z
N MET A 1 -36.60 -54.29 3.19
CA MET A 1 -36.36 -53.42 2.02
C MET A 1 -36.17 -52.00 2.50
N LYS A 2 -35.10 -51.35 2.00
CA LYS A 2 -34.79 -49.91 2.03
C LYS A 2 -34.35 -49.28 3.36
N ASN A 3 -33.03 -49.33 3.54
CA ASN A 3 -32.23 -48.30 4.20
C ASN A 3 -32.54 -46.94 3.58
N LEU A 4 -32.72 -45.91 4.39
CA LEU A 4 -32.52 -44.51 3.98
C LEU A 4 -31.80 -43.79 5.11
N ILE A 5 -30.48 -43.75 4.99
CA ILE A 5 -29.60 -42.86 5.73
C ILE A 5 -29.88 -41.45 5.18
N ALA A 6 -30.54 -40.61 5.96
CA ALA A 6 -30.67 -39.19 5.66
C ALA A 6 -29.41 -38.48 6.17
N ALA A 7 -28.39 -38.43 5.32
CA ALA A 7 -27.25 -37.54 5.47
C ALA A 7 -27.67 -36.13 5.05
N GLY A 8 -27.81 -35.22 6.03
CA GLY A 8 -28.21 -33.83 5.82
C GLY A 8 -27.13 -32.84 6.22
N MET A 9 -26.13 -32.72 5.35
CA MET A 9 -25.29 -31.54 5.07
C MET A 9 -25.10 -30.52 6.21
N LEU A 10 -24.00 -30.66 6.97
CA LEU A 10 -23.41 -29.56 7.72
C LEU A 10 -22.89 -28.51 6.72
N ALA A 11 -23.60 -27.39 6.58
CA ALA A 11 -23.08 -26.20 5.95
C ALA A 11 -22.05 -25.56 6.90
N LEU A 12 -20.77 -25.89 6.71
CA LEU A 12 -19.67 -25.12 7.27
C LEU A 12 -19.62 -23.77 6.53
N VAL A 13 -20.29 -22.77 7.09
CA VAL A 13 -20.11 -21.37 6.69
C VAL A 13 -18.73 -20.93 7.17
N ALA A 14 -17.70 -21.29 6.41
CA ALA A 14 -16.39 -20.67 6.55
C ALA A 14 -16.43 -19.29 5.87
N CYS A 15 -16.95 -18.28 6.58
CA CYS A 15 -16.69 -16.91 6.18
C CYS A 15 -15.32 -16.53 6.75
N GLY A 16 -14.32 -16.62 5.88
CA GLY A 16 -12.91 -16.39 6.18
C GLY A 16 -12.65 -15.03 6.81
N GLY A 17 -11.70 -15.00 7.74
CA GLY A 17 -11.26 -13.79 8.41
C GLY A 17 -10.93 -12.71 7.40
N ALA A 18 -11.48 -11.52 7.60
CA ALA A 18 -11.05 -10.33 6.89
C ALA A 18 -9.52 -10.23 7.00
N GLY A 19 -8.84 -10.06 5.86
CA GLY A 19 -7.41 -9.80 5.87
C GLY A 19 -7.09 -8.60 6.77
N LYS A 20 -5.90 -8.59 7.40
CA LYS A 20 -5.45 -7.51 8.30
C LYS A 20 -5.61 -6.11 7.71
N TYR A 21 -5.56 -5.99 6.38
CA TYR A 21 -5.76 -4.76 5.62
C TYR A 21 -6.80 -5.00 4.51
N SER A 22 -7.51 -3.95 4.12
CA SER A 22 -8.51 -4.00 3.05
C SER A 22 -7.92 -3.44 1.75
N PRO A 23 -8.28 -4.00 0.58
CA PRO A 23 -7.89 -3.42 -0.70
C PRO A 23 -8.32 -1.96 -0.81
N ALA A 24 -7.49 -1.15 -1.47
CA ALA A 24 -7.79 0.25 -1.70
C ALA A 24 -9.01 0.43 -2.61
N THR A 25 -9.87 1.38 -2.24
CA THR A 25 -11.12 1.68 -2.95
C THR A 25 -10.88 2.43 -4.26
N ASP A 26 -9.81 3.23 -4.31
CA ASP A 26 -9.44 4.07 -5.45
C ASP A 26 -7.90 4.30 -5.48
N PRO A 27 -7.31 4.91 -6.53
CA PRO A 27 -5.87 5.06 -6.62
C PRO A 27 -5.29 6.08 -5.60
N GLN A 28 -6.07 7.08 -5.19
CA GLN A 28 -5.65 8.05 -4.17
C GLN A 28 -5.62 7.38 -2.78
N ASP A 29 -6.57 6.49 -2.52
CA ASP A 29 -6.62 5.63 -1.34
C ASP A 29 -5.37 4.75 -1.24
N ALA A 30 -5.05 4.00 -2.31
CA ALA A 30 -3.85 3.17 -2.37
C ALA A 30 -2.57 3.98 -2.11
N GLY A 31 -2.45 5.15 -2.75
CA GLY A 31 -1.31 6.03 -2.55
C GLY A 31 -1.20 6.54 -1.12
N ARG A 32 -2.32 7.03 -0.54
CA ARG A 32 -2.34 7.54 0.83
C ARG A 32 -2.00 6.47 1.85
N GLU A 33 -2.57 5.27 1.73
CA GLU A 33 -2.31 4.17 2.65
C GLU A 33 -0.86 3.68 2.57
N PHE A 34 -0.30 3.58 1.36
CA PHE A 34 1.10 3.24 1.18
C PHE A 34 2.03 4.30 1.79
N ILE A 35 1.82 5.59 1.48
CA ILE A 35 2.65 6.69 1.99
C ILE A 35 2.57 6.75 3.52
N ARG A 36 1.37 6.63 4.09
CA ARG A 36 1.20 6.65 5.55
C ARG A 36 1.95 5.49 6.20
N ALA A 37 1.81 4.29 5.66
CA ALA A 37 2.50 3.10 6.16
C ALA A 37 4.04 3.25 6.11
N THR A 38 4.61 3.86 5.08
CA THR A 38 6.07 4.09 5.01
C THR A 38 6.54 5.14 6.01
N LEU A 39 5.78 6.21 6.23
CA LEU A 39 6.09 7.22 7.24
C LEU A 39 5.97 6.67 8.68
N ASP A 40 5.06 5.70 8.90
CA ASP A 40 4.85 5.07 10.20
C ASP A 40 5.79 3.91 10.50
N GLY A 41 6.58 3.46 9.52
CA GLY A 41 7.38 2.25 9.64
C GLY A 41 6.55 0.97 9.64
N GLU A 42 5.29 1.01 9.17
CA GLU A 42 4.41 -0.14 9.04
C GLU A 42 4.73 -0.95 7.77
N HIS A 43 5.87 -1.63 7.77
CA HIS A 43 6.43 -2.33 6.62
C HIS A 43 5.47 -3.36 5.99
N GLU A 44 4.72 -4.11 6.81
CA GLU A 44 3.72 -5.07 6.31
C GLU A 44 2.58 -4.38 5.56
N LYS A 45 2.11 -3.23 6.06
CA LYS A 45 1.03 -2.46 5.44
C LYS A 45 1.51 -1.79 4.15
N ALA A 46 2.72 -1.24 4.15
CA ALA A 46 3.33 -0.70 2.93
C ALA A 46 3.45 -1.78 1.85
N ARG A 47 3.88 -3.00 2.22
CA ARG A 47 3.96 -4.14 1.31
C ARG A 47 2.59 -4.61 0.79
N PHE A 48 1.52 -4.44 1.58
CA PHE A 48 0.17 -4.80 1.17
C PHE A 48 -0.31 -3.94 -0.01
N TYR A 49 -0.06 -2.63 0.03
CA TYR A 49 -0.44 -1.69 -1.04
C TYR A 49 0.58 -1.55 -2.18
N LEU A 50 1.61 -2.41 -2.22
CA LEU A 50 2.67 -2.39 -3.23
C LEU A 50 2.39 -3.41 -4.34
N LEU A 51 2.71 -3.05 -5.59
CA LEU A 51 2.80 -4.02 -6.69
C LEU A 51 3.94 -5.01 -6.43
N LYS A 52 3.62 -6.28 -6.20
CA LYS A 52 4.57 -7.31 -5.74
C LYS A 52 5.38 -7.94 -6.88
N ASP A 53 6.18 -7.14 -7.56
CA ASP A 53 7.24 -7.63 -8.46
C ASP A 53 8.62 -7.52 -7.81
N THR A 54 9.61 -8.22 -8.38
CA THR A 54 10.98 -8.30 -7.85
C THR A 54 11.60 -6.91 -7.60
N THR A 55 11.43 -5.98 -8.54
CA THR A 55 12.03 -4.65 -8.46
C THR A 55 11.35 -3.83 -7.37
N ASN A 56 10.02 -3.80 -7.34
CA ASN A 56 9.26 -3.09 -6.31
C ASN A 56 9.56 -3.62 -4.91
N LEU A 57 9.68 -4.94 -4.74
CA LEU A 57 10.04 -5.56 -3.46
C LEU A 57 11.45 -5.17 -3.01
N LEU A 58 12.40 -5.07 -3.94
CA LEU A 58 13.76 -4.61 -3.65
C LEU A 58 13.77 -3.13 -3.21
N LEU A 59 13.03 -2.27 -3.92
CA LEU A 59 12.91 -0.85 -3.58
C LEU A 59 12.27 -0.64 -2.21
N LEU A 60 11.18 -1.36 -1.92
CA LEU A 60 10.56 -1.30 -0.60
C LEU A 60 11.55 -1.75 0.48
N LYS A 61 12.28 -2.85 0.28
CA LYS A 61 13.30 -3.32 1.23
C LYS A 61 14.38 -2.27 1.51
N GLN A 62 14.80 -1.53 0.49
CA GLN A 62 15.73 -0.41 0.67
C GLN A 62 15.11 0.72 1.49
N GLN A 63 13.85 1.09 1.22
CA GLN A 63 13.12 2.09 2.01
C GLN A 63 12.96 1.65 3.48
N GLU A 64 12.61 0.38 3.73
CA GLU A 64 12.53 -0.21 5.07
C GLU A 64 13.89 -0.13 5.79
N SER A 65 14.98 -0.49 5.11
CA SER A 65 16.35 -0.39 5.65
C SER A 65 16.70 1.05 6.01
N ASN A 66 16.42 2.01 5.13
CA ASN A 66 16.69 3.43 5.37
C ASN A 66 15.89 3.95 6.56
N TYR A 67 14.61 3.61 6.65
CA TYR A 67 13.76 3.99 7.79
C TYR A 67 14.32 3.44 9.10
N ASN A 68 14.78 2.18 9.10
CA ASN A 68 15.29 1.54 10.31
C ASN A 68 16.56 2.17 10.85
N GLN A 69 17.38 2.76 9.97
CA GLN A 69 18.60 3.50 10.33
C GLN A 69 18.34 4.91 10.88
N LEU A 70 17.12 5.43 10.75
CA LEU A 70 16.77 6.75 11.30
C LEU A 70 16.86 6.78 12.83
N SER A 71 17.17 7.96 13.35
CA SER A 71 17.10 8.21 14.79
C SER A 71 15.67 8.07 15.31
N GLY A 72 15.50 7.77 16.60
CA GLY A 72 14.17 7.72 17.21
C GLY A 72 13.41 9.05 17.09
N LYS A 73 14.14 10.18 17.11
CA LYS A 73 13.57 11.50 16.88
C LYS A 73 13.01 11.62 15.46
N ASP A 74 13.80 11.29 14.44
CA ASP A 74 13.34 11.41 13.05
C ASP A 74 12.17 10.47 12.75
N LYS A 75 12.16 9.25 13.32
CA LYS A 75 10.99 8.36 13.25
C LYS A 75 9.73 8.99 13.84
N ASN A 76 9.86 9.74 14.95
CA ASN A 76 8.74 10.47 15.55
C ASN A 76 8.26 11.61 14.64
N GLU A 77 9.18 12.36 14.03
CA GLU A 77 8.84 13.44 13.10
C GLU A 77 8.11 12.89 11.86
N PHE A 78 8.56 11.79 11.28
CA PHE A 78 7.86 11.12 10.17
C PHE A 78 6.46 10.64 10.57
N ARG A 79 6.30 10.05 11.76
CA ARG A 79 5.00 9.64 12.29
C ARG A 79 4.05 10.81 12.48
N ALA A 80 4.55 11.93 13.01
CA ALA A 80 3.77 13.14 13.21
C ALA A 80 3.48 13.91 11.90
N ALA A 81 4.25 13.66 10.84
CA ALA A 81 4.13 14.40 9.59
C ALA A 81 2.79 14.16 8.89
N SER A 82 2.19 15.22 8.37
CA SER A 82 1.02 15.14 7.49
C SER A 82 1.44 14.98 6.03
N ILE A 83 0.68 14.19 5.27
CA ILE A 83 0.82 14.07 3.81
C ILE A 83 0.12 15.27 3.17
N ARG A 84 0.83 16.03 2.33
CA ARG A 84 0.29 17.18 1.61
C ARG A 84 0.30 16.89 0.09
N PRO A 85 -0.87 16.59 -0.50
CA PRO A 85 -0.98 16.44 -1.95
C PRO A 85 -0.57 17.73 -2.65
N VAL A 86 0.22 17.59 -3.71
CA VAL A 86 0.56 18.67 -4.65
C VAL A 86 -0.25 18.49 -5.93
N GLU A 87 -0.32 17.26 -6.44
CA GLU A 87 -1.05 16.93 -7.65
C GLU A 87 -1.46 15.45 -7.61
N ILE A 88 -2.67 15.15 -8.06
CA ILE A 88 -3.15 13.79 -8.30
C ILE A 88 -3.68 13.78 -9.72
N ALA A 89 -2.95 13.14 -10.64
CA ALA A 89 -3.27 13.17 -12.06
C ALA A 89 -3.63 11.77 -12.56
N LYS A 90 -4.82 11.64 -13.15
CA LYS A 90 -5.24 10.44 -13.86
C LYS A 90 -4.52 10.41 -15.21
N VAL A 91 -3.58 9.48 -15.37
CA VAL A 91 -2.84 9.27 -16.63
C VAL A 91 -3.65 8.38 -17.58
N SER A 92 -4.37 7.39 -17.03
CA SER A 92 -5.33 6.54 -17.75
C SER A 92 -6.35 5.95 -16.76
N ASP A 93 -7.27 5.11 -17.25
CA ASP A 93 -8.20 4.35 -16.40
C ASP A 93 -7.51 3.33 -15.47
N SER A 94 -6.25 3.02 -15.74
CA SER A 94 -5.45 2.06 -14.97
C SER A 94 -4.20 2.66 -14.34
N VAL A 95 -3.96 3.96 -14.49
CA VAL A 95 -2.74 4.62 -13.99
C VAL A 95 -3.07 6.01 -13.44
N THR A 96 -2.63 6.28 -12.22
CA THR A 96 -2.68 7.59 -11.57
C THR A 96 -1.30 7.94 -11.01
N THR A 97 -0.90 9.20 -11.09
CA THR A 97 0.27 9.71 -10.37
C THR A 97 -0.20 10.53 -9.17
N TYR A 98 0.52 10.40 -8.06
CA TYR A 98 0.27 11.15 -6.84
C TYR A 98 1.58 11.82 -6.41
N LYS A 99 1.66 13.13 -6.63
CA LYS A 99 2.72 14.00 -6.16
C LYS A 99 2.36 14.58 -4.80
N TYR A 100 3.26 14.47 -3.83
CA TYR A 100 3.06 14.95 -2.47
C TYR A 100 4.38 15.41 -1.84
N TYR A 101 4.28 16.13 -0.72
CA TYR A 101 5.36 16.25 0.26
C TYR A 101 4.82 15.85 1.65
N ASN A 102 5.70 15.58 2.60
CA ASN A 102 5.31 15.42 4.00
C ASN A 102 5.78 16.65 4.80
N THR A 103 5.08 17.00 5.89
CA THR A 103 5.39 18.24 6.61
C THR A 103 6.75 18.27 7.30
N PHE A 104 7.40 17.12 7.53
CA PHE A 104 8.78 17.06 8.06
C PHE A 104 9.80 17.44 6.97
N HIS A 105 9.58 17.04 5.72
CA HIS A 105 10.36 17.43 4.54
C HIS A 105 9.52 18.24 3.56
N ASN A 106 9.11 19.45 3.98
CA ASN A 106 8.15 20.27 3.24
C ASN A 106 8.67 20.90 1.94
N LYS A 107 9.96 20.78 1.66
CA LYS A 107 10.60 21.24 0.41
C LYS A 107 10.76 20.11 -0.62
N ASP A 108 10.64 18.86 -0.18
CA ASP A 108 10.94 17.69 -1.02
C ASP A 108 9.63 17.06 -1.50
N THR A 109 9.36 17.17 -2.79
CA THR A 109 8.20 16.50 -3.38
C THR A 109 8.58 15.12 -3.91
N THR A 110 7.76 14.13 -3.63
CA THR A 110 7.84 12.78 -4.19
C THR A 110 6.62 12.55 -5.09
N THR A 111 6.82 11.94 -6.25
CA THR A 111 5.74 11.43 -7.09
C THR A 111 5.75 9.92 -7.07
N ILE A 112 4.64 9.31 -6.68
CA ILE A 112 4.42 7.87 -6.81
C ILE A 112 3.46 7.58 -7.95
N ARG A 113 3.64 6.45 -8.61
CA ARG A 113 2.70 5.90 -9.59
C ARG A 113 1.83 4.85 -8.89
N ILE A 114 0.53 4.92 -9.13
CA ILE A 114 -0.45 3.93 -8.70
C ILE A 114 -1.04 3.29 -9.96
N ILE A 115 -1.10 1.96 -9.99
CA ILE A 115 -1.63 1.21 -11.11
C ILE A 115 -2.79 0.32 -10.68
N LYS A 116 -3.73 0.08 -11.60
CA LYS A 116 -4.75 -0.95 -11.46
C LYS A 116 -4.18 -2.26 -12.00
N HIS A 117 -4.03 -3.26 -11.14
CA HIS A 117 -3.54 -4.59 -11.48
C HIS A 117 -4.45 -5.63 -10.85
N ASN A 118 -5.00 -6.55 -11.65
CA ASN A 118 -5.96 -7.57 -11.19
C ASN A 118 -7.15 -6.99 -10.37
N SER A 119 -7.68 -5.85 -10.82
CA SER A 119 -8.76 -5.11 -10.15
C SER A 119 -8.41 -4.45 -8.82
N GLU A 120 -7.14 -4.47 -8.40
CA GLU A 120 -6.64 -3.80 -7.20
C GLU A 120 -5.80 -2.56 -7.58
N TRP A 121 -5.87 -1.51 -6.76
CA TRP A 121 -5.01 -0.34 -6.89
C TRP A 121 -3.75 -0.52 -6.03
N LEU A 122 -2.58 -0.49 -6.68
CA LEU A 122 -1.29 -0.78 -6.06
C LEU A 122 -0.24 0.26 -6.45
N VAL A 123 0.68 0.56 -5.53
CA VAL A 123 1.79 1.48 -5.77
C VAL A 123 2.92 0.80 -6.55
N ASP A 124 3.45 1.49 -7.54
CA ASP A 124 4.57 1.11 -8.37
C ASP A 124 5.76 2.07 -8.14
N LEU A 125 6.70 1.66 -7.31
CA LEU A 125 7.89 2.42 -6.89
C LEU A 125 8.93 2.56 -8.00
N LYS A 126 8.86 1.75 -9.07
CA LYS A 126 9.80 1.86 -10.21
C LYS A 126 9.80 3.27 -10.81
N SER A 127 8.69 3.98 -10.70
CA SER A 127 8.51 5.35 -11.18
C SER A 127 9.22 6.44 -10.35
N ILE A 128 9.62 6.13 -9.11
CA ILE A 128 10.36 7.06 -8.24
C ILE A 128 11.80 7.22 -8.74
N ILE A 129 12.34 6.20 -9.42
CA ILE A 129 13.64 6.27 -10.07
C ILE A 129 13.46 6.93 -11.45
N LYS A 130 13.74 8.23 -11.54
CA LYS A 130 14.23 8.78 -12.81
C LYS A 130 15.67 8.32 -12.95
N MET A 131 15.92 7.36 -13.85
CA MET A 131 17.27 7.14 -14.38
C MET A 131 17.64 8.32 -15.28
#